data_AF-A0A7K3TFZ0-F1
#
_entry.id   AF-A0A7K3TFZ0-F1
#
_cell.length_a   1.000
_cell.length_b   1.000
_cell.length_c   1.000
_cell.angle_alpha   90.00
_cell.angle_beta   90.00
_cell.angle_gamma   90.00
#
_symmetry.space_group_name_H-M   'P 1'
#
loop_
_entity.id
_entity.type
_entity.pdbx_description
1 polymer ?
#
loop_
_entity_poly.entity_id
_entity_poly.type
_entity_poly.pdbx_seq_one_letter_code
_entity_poly.pdbx_strand_id
1 'polypeptide(L)'
;MMVTSTYRVDADLKKQASELYESMGMSLNTAINVFLRQSVKEQRMPFQPSAAPVASPLPEAGSVAANGVAYRGLDDRGYPVLSIPDRMVVEPKRDEDGTPVLPQSWKD
;
A
#
# COMPACT_ATOMS: atom_id res chain seq x y z
N MET A 1 16.80 18.09 20.39
CA MET A 1 16.04 19.35 20.49
C MET A 1 14.62 19.08 19.99
N MET A 2 13.59 19.29 20.80
CA MET A 2 12.21 19.31 20.29
C MET A 2 11.93 20.68 19.67
N VAL A 3 11.16 20.70 18.59
CA VAL A 3 10.79 21.91 17.87
C VAL A 3 9.27 21.98 17.77
N THR A 4 8.69 23.14 18.05
CA THR A 4 7.25 23.38 17.94
C THR A 4 6.90 23.70 16.50
N SER A 5 5.92 23.00 15.93
CA SER A 5 5.41 23.23 14.57
C SER A 5 3.94 23.66 14.62
N THR A 6 3.61 24.77 13.95
CA THR A 6 2.24 25.29 13.85
C THR A 6 1.75 25.15 12.42
N TYR A 7 0.56 24.57 12.24
CA TYR A 7 -0.09 24.43 10.94
C TYR A 7 -1.57 24.83 11.04
N ARG A 8 -2.15 25.25 9.92
CA ARG A 8 -3.59 25.56 9.83
C ARG A 8 -4.33 24.31 9.36
N VAL A 9 -5.43 24.01 10.01
CA VAL A 9 -6.31 22.88 9.71
C VAL A 9 -7.73 23.31 10.03
N ASP A 10 -8.69 22.78 9.27
CA ASP A 10 -10.10 22.96 9.58
C ASP A 10 -10.45 22.39 10.97
N ALA A 11 -11.37 23.05 11.68
CA ALA A 11 -11.69 22.71 13.06
C ALA A 11 -12.39 21.35 13.17
N ASP A 12 -13.33 21.06 12.26
CA ASP A 12 -14.04 19.79 12.21
C ASP A 12 -13.09 18.66 11.79
N LEU A 13 -12.24 18.90 10.80
CA LEU A 13 -11.21 17.94 10.39
C LEU A 13 -10.26 17.60 11.55
N LYS A 14 -9.80 18.61 12.30
CA LYS A 14 -8.94 18.39 13.47
C LYS A 14 -9.63 17.55 14.53
N LYS A 15 -10.90 17.84 14.81
CA LYS A 15 -11.70 17.10 15.79
C LYS A 15 -11.86 15.64 15.37
N GLN A 16 -12.31 15.40 14.13
CA GLN A 16 -12.48 14.05 13.58
C GLN A 16 -11.18 13.25 13.59
N ALA A 17 -10.08 13.86 13.14
CA ALA A 17 -8.77 13.19 13.17
C ALA A 17 -8.32 12.88 14.60
N SER A 18 -8.56 13.78 15.55
CA SER A 18 -8.19 13.55 16.95
C SER A 18 -8.99 12.39 17.54
N GLU A 19 -10.30 12.38 17.37
CA GLU A 19 -11.17 11.28 17.85
C GLU A 19 -10.78 9.93 17.24
N LEU A 20 -10.48 9.92 15.93
CA LEU A 20 -10.01 8.72 15.23
C LEU A 20 -8.72 8.19 15.84
N TYR A 21 -7.68 9.01 15.94
CA TYR A 21 -6.38 8.55 16.44
C TYR A 21 -6.43 8.17 17.93
N GLU A 22 -7.21 8.88 18.75
CA GLU A 22 -7.44 8.51 20.15
C GLU A 22 -8.12 7.15 20.27
N SER A 23 -9.08 6.83 19.38
CA SER A 23 -9.69 5.49 19.33
C SER A 23 -8.69 4.38 18.98
N MET A 24 -7.58 4.74 18.30
CA MET A 24 -6.46 3.85 17.98
C MET A 24 -5.37 3.85 19.08
N GLY A 25 -5.57 4.58 20.18
CA GLY A 25 -4.60 4.67 21.27
C GLY A 25 -3.41 5.59 20.99
N MET A 26 -3.55 6.58 20.10
CA MET A 26 -2.48 7.54 19.81
C MET A 26 -2.98 8.98 19.69
N SER A 27 -2.16 9.95 20.12
CA SER A 27 -2.50 11.37 19.92
C SER A 27 -2.32 11.78 18.45
N LEU A 28 -3.05 12.82 18.03
CA LEU A 28 -2.87 13.43 16.70
C LEU A 28 -1.42 13.86 16.44
N ASN A 29 -0.71 14.36 17.46
CA ASN A 29 0.70 14.76 17.31
C ASN A 29 1.61 13.53 17.09
N THR A 30 1.32 12.41 17.76
CA THR A 30 2.03 11.15 17.51
C THR A 30 1.82 10.70 16.06
N ALA A 31 0.58 10.75 15.57
CA ALA A 31 0.26 10.39 14.18
C ALA A 31 1.01 11.26 13.16
N ILE A 32 1.07 12.58 13.37
CA ILE A 32 1.84 13.50 12.51
C ILE A 32 3.33 13.15 12.50
N ASN A 33 3.91 12.82 13.66
CA ASN A 33 5.31 12.39 13.73
C ASN A 33 5.55 11.08 12.99
N VAL A 34 4.63 10.12 13.08
CA VAL A 34 4.70 8.86 12.31
C VAL A 34 4.64 9.14 10.82
N PHE A 35 3.70 10.00 10.38
CA PHE A 35 3.59 10.41 8.98
C PHE A 35 4.90 11.01 8.46
N LEU A 36 5.50 11.96 9.18
CA LEU A 36 6.76 12.60 8.77
C LEU A 36 7.92 11.60 8.70
N ARG A 37 8.04 10.72 9.70
CA ARG A 37 9.08 9.68 9.71
C ARG A 37 8.93 8.72 8.53
N GLN A 38 7.71 8.32 8.20
CA GLN A 38 7.44 7.44 7.08
C GLN A 38 7.79 8.11 5.75
N SER A 39 7.42 9.39 5.59
CA SER A 39 7.75 10.17 4.39
C SER A 39 9.26 10.25 4.15
N VAL A 40 10.03 10.50 5.21
CA VAL A 40 11.50 10.58 5.13
C VAL A 40 12.12 9.20 4.86
N LYS A 41 11.61 8.15 5.51
CA LYS A 41 12.12 6.79 5.34
C LYS A 41 11.97 6.30 3.90
N GLU A 42 10.83 6.60 3.27
CA GLU A 42 10.50 6.09 1.94
C GLU A 42 10.76 7.10 0.81
N GLN A 43 11.15 8.34 1.14
CA GLN A 43 11.38 9.43 0.19
C GLN A 43 10.16 9.69 -0.73
N ARG A 44 8.96 9.48 -0.20
CA ARG A 44 7.68 9.67 -0.89
C ARG A 44 6.56 9.99 0.09
N MET A 45 5.38 10.33 -0.40
CA MET A 45 4.22 10.43 0.47
C MET A 45 3.87 9.04 1.06
N PRO A 46 3.50 8.95 2.35
CA PRO A 46 3.19 7.67 3.03
C PRO A 46 1.99 6.96 2.42
N PHE A 47 1.10 7.72 1.77
CA PHE A 47 -0.01 7.23 0.96
C PHE A 47 -0.01 7.92 -0.40
N GLN A 48 -0.56 7.24 -1.41
CA GLN A 48 -0.75 7.79 -2.75
C GLN A 48 -2.05 8.61 -2.77
N PRO A 49 -2.00 9.94 -3.01
CA PRO A 49 -3.21 10.73 -3.13
C PRO A 49 -3.98 10.28 -4.37
N SER A 50 -5.28 10.07 -4.21
CA SER A 50 -6.18 9.71 -5.31
C SER A 50 -7.46 10.53 -5.18
N ALA A 51 -7.96 11.02 -6.32
CA ALA A 51 -9.30 11.59 -6.41
C ALA A 51 -10.36 10.49 -6.59
N ALA A 52 -9.95 9.25 -6.85
CA ALA A 52 -10.86 8.12 -6.85
C ALA A 52 -11.31 7.85 -5.41
N PRO A 53 -12.60 7.56 -5.19
CA PRO A 53 -13.10 7.18 -3.88
C PRO A 53 -12.25 6.04 -3.30
N VAL A 54 -12.04 6.06 -1.98
CA VAL A 54 -11.22 5.12 -1.20
C VAL A 54 -11.56 3.64 -1.38
N ALA A 55 -12.69 3.34 -2.03
CA ALA A 55 -12.90 2.09 -2.71
C ALA A 55 -13.07 2.40 -4.21
N SER A 56 -12.04 2.16 -5.02
CA SER A 56 -12.38 1.40 -6.21
C SER A 56 -12.89 0.08 -5.64
N PRO A 57 -14.20 -0.22 -5.75
CA PRO A 57 -14.67 -1.54 -5.37
C PRO A 57 -13.73 -2.53 -6.04
N LEU A 58 -13.31 -3.55 -5.30
CA LEU A 58 -12.59 -4.65 -5.93
C LEU A 58 -13.40 -5.01 -7.19
N PRO A 59 -12.72 -5.17 -8.34
CA PRO A 59 -13.42 -5.38 -9.58
C PRO A 59 -14.33 -6.62 -9.44
N GLU A 60 -15.39 -6.75 -10.22
CA GLU A 60 -16.28 -7.90 -10.06
C GLU A 60 -15.49 -9.21 -10.20
N ALA A 61 -15.81 -10.22 -9.38
CA ALA A 61 -15.15 -11.53 -9.47
C ALA A 61 -15.29 -12.06 -10.90
N GLY A 62 -14.15 -12.35 -11.53
CA GLY A 62 -14.05 -12.68 -12.96
C GLY A 62 -13.47 -11.58 -13.84
N SER A 63 -13.28 -10.36 -13.33
CA SER A 63 -12.68 -9.25 -14.08
C SER A 63 -11.22 -9.55 -14.45
N VAL A 64 -10.84 -9.24 -15.69
CA VAL A 64 -9.49 -9.46 -16.24
C VAL A 64 -8.86 -8.13 -16.62
N ALA A 65 -7.68 -7.84 -16.06
CA ALA A 65 -6.90 -6.65 -16.40
C ALA A 65 -6.21 -6.81 -17.77
N ALA A 66 -5.78 -5.70 -18.39
CA ALA A 66 -5.12 -5.71 -19.70
C ALA A 66 -3.83 -6.57 -19.73
N ASN A 67 -3.16 -6.73 -18.60
CA ASN A 67 -2.02 -7.62 -18.44
C ASN A 67 -2.42 -9.10 -18.24
N GLY A 68 -3.70 -9.45 -18.36
CA GLY A 68 -4.26 -10.81 -18.22
C GLY A 68 -4.38 -11.32 -16.79
N VAL A 69 -4.10 -10.51 -15.77
CA VAL A 69 -4.36 -10.89 -14.37
C VAL A 69 -5.87 -10.87 -14.13
N ALA A 70 -6.42 -11.95 -13.62
CA ALA A 70 -7.85 -12.06 -13.32
C ALA A 70 -8.11 -12.00 -11.81
N TYR A 71 -9.11 -11.23 -11.39
CA TYR A 71 -9.57 -11.20 -10.01
C TYR A 71 -10.61 -12.30 -9.77
N ARG A 72 -10.42 -13.14 -8.75
CA ARG A 72 -11.26 -14.31 -8.46
C ARG A 72 -12.20 -14.13 -7.25
N GLY A 73 -12.22 -12.94 -6.66
CA GLY A 73 -13.00 -12.66 -5.45
C GLY A 73 -12.11 -12.64 -4.20
N LEU A 74 -12.73 -12.83 -3.04
CA LEU A 74 -12.05 -12.88 -1.75
C LEU A 74 -11.90 -14.34 -1.29
N ASP A 75 -10.85 -14.65 -0.54
CA ASP A 75 -10.73 -15.91 0.20
C ASP A 75 -11.55 -15.88 1.50
N ASP A 76 -11.56 -16.99 2.25
CA ASP A 76 -12.26 -17.11 3.54
C ASP A 76 -11.77 -16.12 4.62
N ARG A 77 -10.62 -15.47 4.38
CA ARG A 77 -9.98 -14.49 5.28
C ARG A 77 -10.21 -13.05 4.81
N GLY A 78 -10.93 -12.85 3.72
CA GLY A 78 -11.24 -11.53 3.16
C GLY A 78 -10.10 -10.92 2.33
N TYR A 79 -9.11 -11.69 1.91
CA TYR A 79 -8.04 -11.20 1.02
C TYR A 79 -8.37 -11.45 -0.46
N PRO A 80 -8.00 -10.53 -1.36
CA PRO A 80 -8.26 -10.67 -2.79
C PRO A 80 -7.44 -11.82 -3.41
N VAL A 81 -8.13 -12.71 -4.13
CA VAL A 81 -7.54 -13.82 -4.88
C VAL A 81 -7.31 -13.37 -6.33
N LEU A 82 -6.08 -13.51 -6.81
CA LEU A 82 -5.67 -13.16 -8.18
C LEU A 82 -5.16 -14.39 -8.92
N SER A 83 -5.58 -14.55 -10.17
CA SER A 83 -5.04 -15.52 -11.11
C SER A 83 -4.04 -14.83 -12.02
N ILE A 84 -2.76 -15.18 -11.88
CA ILE A 84 -1.67 -14.60 -12.67
C ILE A 84 -1.38 -15.55 -13.85
N PRO A 85 -1.37 -15.06 -15.10
CA PRO A 85 -1.06 -15.91 -16.25
C PRO A 85 0.41 -16.33 -16.25
N ASP A 86 0.72 -17.54 -16.73
CA ASP A 86 2.06 -18.14 -16.68
C ASP A 86 3.15 -17.26 -17.30
N ARG A 87 2.82 -16.47 -18.34
CA ARG A 87 3.76 -15.49 -18.93
C ARG A 87 4.23 -14.38 -17.98
N MET A 88 3.51 -14.14 -16.88
CA MET A 88 3.91 -13.22 -15.81
C MET A 88 4.57 -13.97 -14.65
N VAL A 89 4.41 -15.29 -14.58
CA VAL A 89 5.11 -16.16 -13.66
C VAL A 89 6.45 -16.50 -14.29
N VAL A 90 7.45 -15.65 -14.03
CA VAL A 90 8.83 -16.00 -14.39
C VAL A 90 9.20 -17.20 -13.54
N GLU A 91 9.27 -18.40 -14.14
CA GLU A 91 9.94 -19.52 -13.50
C GLU A 91 11.36 -19.04 -13.16
N PRO A 92 11.69 -18.91 -11.87
CA PRO A 92 13.01 -18.43 -11.50
C PRO A 92 14.00 -19.45 -12.05
N LYS A 93 14.92 -19.01 -12.91
CA LYS A 93 16.05 -19.84 -13.30
C LYS A 93 16.70 -20.33 -12.00
N ARG A 94 17.03 -21.62 -11.95
CA ARG A 94 17.74 -22.20 -10.82
C ARG A 94 19.16 -22.51 -11.28
N ASP A 95 20.14 -22.21 -10.45
CA ASP A 95 21.50 -22.69 -10.67
C ASP A 95 21.60 -24.20 -10.40
N GLU A 96 22.81 -24.75 -10.60
CA GLU A 96 23.12 -26.17 -10.42
C GLU A 96 22.85 -26.67 -8.99
N ASP A 97 22.85 -25.76 -8.00
CA ASP A 97 22.57 -26.02 -6.59
C ASP A 97 21.08 -25.84 -6.21
N GLY A 98 20.21 -25.56 -7.20
CA GLY A 98 18.77 -25.39 -6.97
C GLY A 98 18.39 -24.05 -6.34
N THR A 99 19.33 -23.12 -6.20
CA THR A 99 19.07 -21.77 -5.70
C THR A 99 18.33 -20.96 -6.78
N PRO A 100 17.18 -20.34 -6.47
CA PRO A 100 16.52 -19.43 -7.39
C PRO A 100 17.46 -18.25 -7.69
N VAL A 101 17.94 -18.15 -8.93
CA VAL A 101 18.67 -16.95 -9.34
C VAL A 101 17.67 -15.81 -9.48
N LEU A 102 17.90 -14.75 -8.70
CA LEU A 102 17.14 -13.52 -8.85
C LEU A 102 17.31 -13.03 -10.30
N PRO A 103 16.27 -12.46 -10.92
CA PRO A 103 16.35 -11.88 -12.26
C PRO A 103 17.25 -10.62 -12.24
N GLN A 104 18.56 -10.81 -12.19
CA GLN A 104 19.57 -9.76 -12.34
C GLN A 104 19.84 -9.42 -13.82
N SER A 105 19.09 -10.01 -14.76
CA SER A 105 19.10 -9.68 -16.19
C SER A 105 17.90 -8.79 -16.60
N TRP A 106 17.64 -7.75 -15.80
CA TRP A 106 17.50 -6.38 -16.31
C TRP A 106 18.87 -5.69 -16.30
N LYS A 107 19.86 -6.38 -16.87
CA LYS A 107 21.14 -5.85 -17.32
C LYS A 107 21.42 -6.51 -18.66
N ASP A 108 21.31 -5.65 -19.67
CA ASP A 108 21.43 -5.77 -21.14
C ASP A 108 20.71 -6.92 -21.83
#